data_AF-A0A955UR70-F1
#
_entry.id   AF-A0A955UR70-F1
#
_cell.length_a   1.000
_cell.length_b   1.000
_cell.length_c   1.000
_cell.angle_alpha   90.00
_cell.angle_beta   90.00
_cell.angle_gamma   90.00
#
_symmetry.space_group_name_H-M   'P 1'
#
loop_
_entity.id
_entity.type
_entity.pdbx_description
1 polymer ?
#
loop_
_entity_poly.entity_id
_entity_poly.type
_entity_poly.pdbx_seq_one_letter_code
_entity_poly.pdbx_strand_id
1 'polypeptide(L)'
;MAAQRRTAEEWRGIVQDWLASGRSKDVYARELGVSPVTLGWWQWKLGVVAPEPTQMARFADVVVVEPEPKSAPDLVVEVGELRVRVPSGFDAGELRRLVAALC
;
A
#
# COMPACT_ATOMS: atom_id res chain seq x y z
N MET A 1 24.41 27.19 -19.81
CA MET A 1 24.33 28.58 -19.32
C MET A 1 24.82 28.60 -17.89
N ALA A 2 25.89 29.34 -17.61
CA ALA A 2 26.50 29.39 -16.28
C ALA A 2 25.45 29.90 -15.27
N ALA A 3 25.10 29.08 -14.29
CA ALA A 3 24.18 29.47 -13.25
C ALA A 3 24.84 30.57 -12.42
N GLN A 4 24.37 31.81 -12.58
CA GLN A 4 24.73 32.91 -11.70
C GLN A 4 24.51 32.42 -10.26
N ARG A 5 25.58 32.38 -9.45
CA ARG A 5 25.48 32.00 -8.05
C ARG A 5 24.68 33.07 -7.33
N ARG A 6 23.39 32.80 -7.15
CA ARG A 6 22.51 33.63 -6.32
C ARG A 6 22.86 33.46 -4.84
N THR A 7 22.84 34.54 -4.08
CA THR A 7 23.08 34.52 -2.64
C THR A 7 21.86 33.98 -1.88
N ALA A 8 22.03 33.67 -0.59
CA ALA A 8 20.94 33.18 0.24
C ALA A 8 19.81 34.22 0.40
N GLU A 9 20.15 35.50 0.41
CA GLU A 9 19.22 36.62 0.50
C GLU A 9 18.35 36.73 -0.75
N GLU A 10 18.94 36.59 -1.94
CA GLU A 10 18.20 36.59 -3.20
C GLU A 10 17.23 35.41 -3.27
N TRP A 11 17.68 34.23 -2.83
CA TRP A 11 16.80 33.06 -2.74
C TRP A 11 15.65 33.25 -1.75
N ARG A 12 15.87 33.98 -0.65
CA ARG A 12 14.81 34.31 0.30
C ARG A 12 13.73 35.18 -0.34
N GLY A 13 14.12 36.23 -1.08
CA GLY A 13 13.18 37.06 -1.82
C GLY A 13 12.38 36.24 -2.85
N ILE A 14 13.08 35.43 -3.64
CA ILE A 14 12.47 34.55 -4.65
C ILE A 14 11.43 33.59 -4.03
N VAL A 15 11.75 32.97 -2.89
CA VAL A 15 10.84 32.05 -2.20
C VAL A 15 9.65 32.79 -1.61
N GLN A 16 9.83 33.98 -1.02
CA GLN A 16 8.74 34.78 -0.50
C GLN A 16 7.79 35.27 -1.61
N ASP A 17 8.34 35.76 -2.73
CA ASP A 17 7.56 36.18 -3.89
C ASP A 17 6.76 35.00 -4.48
N TRP A 18 7.38 33.83 -4.57
CA TRP A 18 6.69 32.61 -4.99
C TRP A 18 5.51 32.29 -4.08
N LEU A 19 5.71 32.29 -2.76
CA LEU A 19 4.65 31.98 -1.80
C LEU A 19 3.52 33.02 -1.83
N ALA A 20 3.87 34.30 -1.95
CA ALA A 20 2.89 35.38 -2.08
C ALA A 20 2.09 35.28 -3.39
N SER A 21 2.69 34.73 -4.46
CA SER A 21 2.01 34.56 -5.75
C SER A 21 0.93 33.46 -5.74
N GLY A 22 0.98 32.52 -4.80
CA GLY A 22 0.07 31.37 -4.73
C GLY A 22 0.19 30.40 -5.91
N ARG A 23 1.19 30.57 -6.78
CA ARG A 23 1.39 29.72 -7.96
C ARG A 23 2.02 28.38 -7.57
N SER A 24 1.75 27.35 -8.37
CA SER A 24 2.45 26.07 -8.20
C SER A 24 3.96 26.23 -8.42
N LYS A 25 4.73 25.46 -7.67
CA LYS A 25 6.20 25.46 -7.70
C LYS A 25 6.75 25.29 -9.12
N ASP A 26 6.15 24.40 -9.90
CA ASP A 26 6.61 24.08 -11.26
C ASP A 26 6.38 25.24 -12.24
N VAL A 27 5.26 25.95 -12.12
CA VAL A 27 4.96 27.11 -12.97
C VAL A 27 5.93 28.24 -12.67
N TYR A 28 6.12 28.56 -11.39
CA TYR A 28 7.00 29.64 -10.98
C TYR A 28 8.48 29.34 -11.30
N ALA A 29 8.92 28.11 -11.04
CA ALA A 29 10.29 27.69 -11.35
C ALA A 29 10.59 27.75 -12.85
N ARG A 30 9.63 27.35 -13.70
CA ARG A 30 9.75 27.43 -15.16
C ARG A 30 9.88 28.88 -15.65
N GLU A 31 9.05 29.79 -15.13
CA GLU A 31 9.11 31.22 -15.48
C GLU A 31 10.43 31.86 -15.06
N LEU A 32 10.94 31.51 -13.89
CA LEU A 32 12.22 32.00 -13.36
C LEU A 32 13.45 31.30 -14.00
N GLY A 33 13.24 30.24 -14.78
CA GLY A 33 14.30 29.45 -15.41
C GLY A 33 15.14 28.64 -14.42
N VAL A 34 14.55 28.22 -13.30
CA VAL A 34 15.21 27.41 -12.26
C VAL A 34 14.58 26.03 -12.16
N SER A 35 15.32 25.05 -11.64
CA SER A 35 14.74 23.73 -11.35
C SER A 35 13.74 23.82 -10.20
N PRO A 36 12.54 23.21 -10.32
CA PRO A 36 11.56 23.11 -9.22
C PRO A 36 12.15 22.45 -7.97
N VAL A 37 13.12 21.55 -8.15
CA VAL A 37 13.84 20.88 -7.05
C VAL A 37 14.72 21.86 -6.29
N THR A 38 15.45 22.73 -7.01
CA THR A 38 16.31 23.75 -6.40
C THR A 38 15.48 24.77 -5.63
N LEU A 39 14.35 25.21 -6.18
CA LEU A 39 13.43 26.12 -5.50
C LEU A 39 12.88 25.50 -4.20
N GLY A 40 12.46 24.24 -4.24
CA GLY A 40 11.99 23.51 -3.06
C GLY A 40 13.08 23.30 -2.00
N TRP A 41 14.32 23.03 -2.41
CA TRP A 41 15.45 22.91 -1.49
C TRP A 41 15.73 24.22 -0.75
N TRP A 42 15.66 25.37 -1.44
CA TRP A 42 15.83 26.68 -0.81
C TRP A 42 14.65 27.04 0.11
N GLN A 43 13.42 26.66 -0.23
CA GLN A 43 12.27 26.79 0.67
C GLN A 43 12.51 26.06 2.00
N TRP A 44 12.95 24.81 1.93
CA TRP A 44 13.28 24.01 3.12
C TRP A 44 14.46 24.60 3.90
N LYS A 45 15.56 24.93 3.20
CA LYS A 45 16.79 25.44 3.80
C LYS A 45 16.59 26.78 4.52
N LEU A 46 15.71 27.63 4.00
CA LEU A 46 15.42 28.94 4.58
C LEU A 46 14.31 28.90 5.64
N GLY A 47 13.66 27.75 5.84
CA GLY A 47 12.60 27.58 6.85
C GLY A 47 11.38 28.47 6.61
N VAL A 48 11.15 28.93 5.38
CA VAL A 48 10.14 29.97 5.05
C VAL A 48 8.71 29.42 5.10
N VAL A 49 8.54 28.10 5.03
CA VAL A 49 7.26 27.43 5.27
C VAL A 49 7.54 26.17 6.08
N ALA A 50 6.77 25.95 7.15
CA ALA A 50 6.67 24.62 7.73
C ALA A 50 6.32 23.65 6.60
N PRO A 51 6.94 22.46 6.51
CA PRO A 51 6.60 21.53 5.45
C PRO A 51 5.08 21.29 5.49
N GLU A 52 4.37 21.77 4.46
CA GLU A 52 3.07 21.21 4.10
C GLU A 52 3.28 19.69 4.14
N PRO A 53 2.45 18.92 4.85
CA PRO A 53 2.63 17.50 4.96
C PRO A 53 2.49 16.95 3.55
N THR A 54 3.65 16.80 2.90
CA THR A 54 3.83 15.94 1.75
C THR A 54 3.18 14.68 2.21
N GLN A 55 2.14 14.23 1.52
CA GLN A 55 1.44 13.01 1.85
C GLN A 55 2.47 11.90 1.62
N MET A 56 3.35 11.71 2.60
CA MET A 56 4.38 10.71 2.60
C MET A 56 3.60 9.43 2.46
N ALA A 57 3.79 8.75 1.34
CA ALA A 57 3.26 7.42 1.14
C ALA A 57 3.65 6.63 2.39
N ARG A 58 2.64 6.29 3.19
CA ARG A 58 2.82 5.54 4.42
C ARG A 58 2.84 4.08 3.99
N PHE A 59 3.87 3.35 4.40
CA PHE A 59 3.85 1.91 4.23
C PHE A 59 2.69 1.36 5.09
N ALA A 60 1.81 0.59 4.47
CA ALA A 60 0.75 -0.12 5.16
C ALA A 60 1.21 -1.55 5.41
N ASP A 61 1.07 -2.02 6.65
CA ASP A 61 1.33 -3.41 6.98
C ASP A 61 0.27 -4.31 6.33
N VAL A 62 0.73 -5.21 5.47
CA VAL A 62 -0.11 -6.24 4.86
C VAL A 62 -0.06 -7.46 5.77
N VAL A 63 -1.15 -7.70 6.49
CA VAL A 63 -1.33 -8.95 7.23
C VAL A 63 -1.80 -10.03 6.25
N VAL A 64 -0.95 -11.04 6.03
CA VAL A 64 -1.35 -12.24 5.30
C VAL A 64 -2.24 -13.05 6.23
N VAL A 65 -3.55 -13.05 5.97
CA VAL A 65 -4.48 -13.94 6.65
C VAL A 65 -4.36 -15.30 5.96
N GLU A 66 -3.80 -16.27 6.67
CA GLU A 66 -3.89 -17.67 6.23
C GLU A 66 -5.37 -18.04 6.14
N PRO A 67 -5.87 -18.46 4.97
CA PRO A 67 -7.25 -18.87 4.85
C PRO A 67 -7.45 -20.07 5.77
N GLU A 68 -8.49 -20.02 6.61
CA GLU A 68 -8.93 -21.18 7.37
C GLU A 68 -9.03 -22.37 6.41
N PRO A 69 -8.53 -23.56 6.78
CA PRO A 69 -8.65 -24.74 5.94
C PRO A 69 -10.13 -24.91 5.64
N LYS A 70 -10.48 -24.68 4.37
CA LYS A 70 -11.85 -24.78 3.89
C LYS A 70 -12.23 -26.25 3.99
N SER A 71 -12.76 -26.66 5.14
CA SER A 71 -13.31 -28.01 5.32
C SER A 71 -14.25 -28.25 4.16
N ALA A 72 -13.88 -29.20 3.30
CA ALA A 72 -14.75 -29.59 2.21
C ALA A 72 -16.07 -30.04 2.82
N PRO A 73 -17.22 -29.68 2.22
CA PRO A 73 -18.51 -30.02 2.80
C PRO A 73 -18.62 -31.55 2.93
N ASP A 74 -19.14 -32.00 4.06
CA ASP A 74 -19.44 -33.41 4.27
C ASP A 74 -20.43 -33.90 3.21
N LEU A 75 -20.09 -34.99 2.54
CA LEU A 75 -20.98 -35.62 1.57
C LEU A 75 -22.05 -36.40 2.34
N VAL A 76 -23.31 -36.03 2.17
CA VAL A 76 -24.44 -36.74 2.78
C VAL A 76 -25.16 -37.54 1.70
N VAL A 77 -25.26 -38.86 1.90
CA VAL A 77 -25.99 -39.79 1.04
C VAL A 77 -27.21 -40.30 1.80
N GLU A 78 -28.39 -40.20 1.19
CA GLU A 78 -29.64 -40.70 1.73
C GLU A 78 -30.09 -41.93 0.95
N VAL A 79 -30.33 -43.04 1.65
CA VAL A 79 -30.80 -44.32 1.09
C VAL A 79 -32.02 -44.77 1.91
N GLY A 80 -33.21 -44.44 1.46
CA GLY A 80 -34.45 -44.70 2.20
C GLY A 80 -34.49 -43.90 3.51
N GLU A 81 -34.63 -44.59 4.65
CA GLU A 81 -34.55 -43.97 5.99
C GLU A 81 -33.10 -43.83 6.50
N LEU A 82 -32.11 -44.39 5.78
CA LEU A 82 -30.72 -44.36 6.21
C LEU A 82 -30.03 -43.10 5.67
N ARG A 83 -29.46 -42.31 6.58
CA ARG A 83 -28.63 -41.15 6.23
C ARG A 83 -27.16 -41.46 6.54
N VAL A 84 -26.32 -41.49 5.52
CA VAL A 84 -24.88 -41.72 5.61
C VAL A 84 -24.15 -40.39 5.42
N ARG A 85 -23.40 -39.97 6.44
CA ARG A 85 -22.56 -38.77 6.40
C ARG A 85 -21.10 -39.18 6.22
N VAL A 86 -20.47 -38.67 5.17
CA VAL A 86 -19.06 -38.93 4.83
C VAL A 86 -18.28 -37.63 5.04
N PRO A 87 -17.48 -37.52 6.12
CA PRO A 87 -16.71 -36.33 6.38
C PRO A 87 -15.55 -36.16 5.39
N SER A 88 -15.09 -34.92 5.20
CA SER A 88 -13.87 -34.66 4.44
C SER A 88 -12.68 -35.35 5.11
N GLY A 89 -11.94 -36.19 4.37
CA GLY A 89 -10.83 -37.00 4.89
C GLY A 89 -11.21 -38.43 5.30
N PHE A 90 -12.44 -38.87 5.02
CA PHE A 90 -12.87 -40.25 5.25
C PHE A 90 -12.07 -41.26 4.39
N ASP A 91 -11.44 -42.24 5.03
CA ASP A 91 -10.74 -43.36 4.37
C ASP A 91 -11.70 -44.53 4.12
N ALA A 92 -12.15 -44.67 2.87
CA ALA A 92 -13.00 -45.79 2.45
C ALA A 92 -12.31 -47.16 2.59
N GLY A 93 -10.97 -47.21 2.53
CA GLY A 93 -10.18 -48.42 2.73
C GLY A 93 -10.21 -48.87 4.19
N GLU A 94 -10.17 -47.95 5.15
CA GLU A 94 -10.28 -48.27 6.57
C GLU A 94 -11.64 -48.83 6.94
N LEU A 95 -12.74 -48.20 6.48
CA LEU A 95 -14.08 -48.73 6.69
C LEU A 95 -14.22 -50.14 6.08
N ARG A 96 -13.69 -50.37 4.88
CA ARG A 96 -13.74 -51.68 4.24
C ARG A 96 -13.01 -52.74 5.06
N ARG A 97 -11.85 -52.41 5.63
CA ARG A 97 -11.10 -53.32 6.53
C ARG A 97 -11.90 -53.64 7.79
N LEU A 98 -12.54 -52.65 8.40
CA LEU A 98 -13.37 -52.84 9.59
C LEU A 98 -14.58 -53.74 9.32
N VAL A 99 -15.34 -53.45 8.26
CA VAL A 99 -16.52 -54.25 7.88
C VAL A 99 -16.12 -55.70 7.62
N ALA A 100 -15.02 -55.92 6.90
CA ALA A 100 -14.51 -57.27 6.62
C ALA A 100 -14.04 -58.04 7.88
N ALA A 101 -13.70 -57.34 8.97
CA ALA A 101 -13.30 -57.98 10.22
C ALA A 101 -14.49 -58.33 11.14
N LEU A 102 -15.66 -57.73 10.91
CA LEU A 102 -16.88 -57.93 11.71
C LEU A 102 -17.87 -58.91 11.04
N CYS A 103 -17.66 -59.25 9.78
CA CYS A 103 -18.42 -60.25 9.02
C CYS A 103 -17.65 -61.57 8.94
#